data_AF-A0AAV4F643-F1
#
_entry.id   AF-A0AAV4F643-F1
#
_cell.length_a   1.000
_cell.length_b   1.000
_cell.length_c   1.000
_cell.angle_alpha   90.00
_cell.angle_beta   90.00
_cell.angle_gamma   90.00
#
_symmetry.space_group_name_H-M   'P 1'
#
loop_
_entity.id
_entity.type
_entity.pdbx_description
1 polymer ?
#
loop_
_entity_poly.entity_id
_entity_poly.type
_entity_poly.pdbx_seq_one_letter_code
_entity_poly.pdbx_strand_id
1 'polypeptide(L)'
;MTPPAGVLQGMEKDRYFSKLDLSKGYWQILVRKEDIPKTAFVTMDCHYEFLRMPFGMMNSGATLTRAVKKLLCGMDNVVDYIDDLLVHTETWKVHVETLAELFRRLREANFTARPVKCVLGSSTIGCLGHRLGQGTISLQDENVENVRNAPRPKT
;
A
#
# COMPACT_ATOMS: atom_id res chain seq x y z
N MET A 1 6.54 9.53 10.03
CA MET A 1 6.65 8.45 9.03
C MET A 1 7.29 7.27 9.75
N THR A 2 6.55 6.18 9.95
CA THR A 2 7.10 5.00 10.63
C THR A 2 8.16 4.36 9.74
N PRO A 3 9.36 4.03 10.24
CA PRO A 3 10.37 3.34 9.43
C PRO A 3 9.82 2.01 8.88
N PRO A 4 10.21 1.58 7.66
CA PRO A 4 9.74 0.32 7.07
C PRO A 4 9.95 -0.89 7.98
N ALA A 5 11.07 -0.92 8.72
CA ALA A 5 11.36 -1.98 9.69
C ALA A 5 10.41 -1.99 10.89
N GLY A 6 9.92 -0.82 11.32
CA GLY A 6 8.98 -0.71 12.43
C GLY A 6 7.55 -1.13 12.06
N VAL A 7 7.22 -1.17 10.76
CA VAL A 7 5.93 -1.66 10.25
C VAL A 7 5.84 -3.19 10.33
N LEU A 8 6.97 -3.89 10.20
CA LEU A 8 7.02 -5.36 10.17
C LEU A 8 7.24 -5.98 11.56
N GLN A 9 7.57 -5.15 12.55
CA GLN A 9 7.87 -5.58 13.90
C GLN A 9 6.59 -6.10 14.58
N GLY A 10 6.64 -7.32 15.12
CA GLY A 10 5.51 -7.98 15.78
C GLY A 10 4.76 -9.00 14.91
N MET A 11 5.07 -9.10 13.61
CA MET A 11 4.45 -10.07 12.70
C MET A 11 5.16 -11.44 12.67
N GLU A 12 6.09 -11.68 13.59
CA GLU A 12 6.93 -12.90 13.62
C GLU A 12 6.10 -14.16 13.90
N LYS A 13 5.01 -14.05 14.66
CA LYS A 13 4.15 -15.19 15.03
C LYS A 13 3.07 -15.48 14.00
N ASP A 14 2.86 -14.57 13.05
CA ASP A 14 1.81 -14.71 12.06
C ASP A 14 2.17 -15.77 11.01
N ARG A 15 1.13 -16.49 10.58
CA ARG A 15 1.25 -17.65 9.68
C ARG A 15 0.60 -17.41 8.34
N TYR A 16 -0.35 -16.50 8.26
CA TYR A 16 -1.12 -16.20 7.07
C TYR A 16 -0.98 -14.73 6.72
N PHE A 17 -0.57 -14.47 5.48
CA PHE A 17 -0.34 -13.14 4.97
C PHE A 17 -1.15 -12.90 3.71
N SER A 18 -1.58 -11.67 3.51
CA SER A 18 -2.18 -11.23 2.25
C SER A 18 -1.77 -9.82 1.92
N LYS A 19 -1.42 -9.57 0.67
CA LYS A 19 -1.09 -8.25 0.18
C LYS A 19 -2.12 -7.82 -0.85
N LEU A 20 -2.69 -6.64 -0.65
CA LEU A 20 -3.61 -6.01 -1.60
C LEU A 20 -2.93 -4.76 -2.17
N ASP A 21 -2.86 -4.67 -3.49
CA ASP A 21 -2.37 -3.49 -4.22
C ASP A 21 -3.60 -2.64 -4.62
N LEU A 22 -3.66 -1.39 -4.16
CA LEU A 22 -4.77 -0.49 -4.50
C LEU A 22 -4.68 -0.04 -5.97
N SER A 23 -5.77 -0.19 -6.72
CA SER A 23 -5.84 0.17 -8.14
C SER A 23 -5.67 1.66 -8.35
N LYS A 24 -4.52 2.11 -8.87
CA LYS A 24 -4.27 3.54 -9.14
C LYS A 24 -4.58 4.40 -7.89
N GLY A 25 -4.02 4.03 -6.73
CA GLY A 25 -4.37 4.56 -5.40
C GLY A 25 -4.70 6.07 -5.36
N TYR A 26 -3.84 6.92 -5.92
CA TYR A 26 -4.07 8.37 -5.94
C TYR A 26 -5.34 8.79 -6.70
N TRP A 27 -5.63 8.18 -7.85
CA TRP A 27 -6.80 8.52 -8.66
C TRP A 27 -8.13 8.10 -8.02
N GLN A 28 -8.10 7.36 -6.91
CA GLN A 28 -9.29 7.03 -6.15
C GLN A 28 -9.73 8.17 -5.22
N ILE A 29 -8.84 9.13 -4.92
CA ILE A 29 -9.11 10.26 -4.02
C ILE A 29 -9.59 11.48 -4.82
N LEU A 30 -10.71 12.07 -4.40
CA LEU A 30 -11.22 13.32 -4.97
C LEU A 30 -10.37 14.51 -4.53
N VAL A 31 -10.13 15.43 -5.48
CA VAL A 31 -9.61 16.76 -5.15
C VAL A 31 -10.76 17.58 -4.57
N ARG A 32 -10.48 18.40 -3.56
CA ARG A 32 -11.47 19.34 -3.02
C ARG A 32 -11.89 20.32 -4.11
N LYS A 33 -13.18 20.67 -4.18
CA LYS A 33 -13.71 21.47 -5.30
C LYS A 33 -12.97 22.80 -5.46
N GLU A 34 -12.62 23.43 -4.34
CA GLU A 34 -11.86 24.67 -4.26
C GLU A 34 -10.39 24.56 -4.73
N ASP A 35 -9.83 23.35 -4.75
CA ASP A 35 -8.45 23.08 -5.16
C ASP A 35 -8.35 22.56 -6.61
N ILE A 36 -9.45 22.18 -7.26
CA ILE A 36 -9.46 21.66 -8.64
C ILE A 36 -8.75 22.62 -9.63
N PRO A 37 -9.00 23.95 -9.61
CA PRO A 37 -8.33 24.88 -10.55
C PRO A 37 -6.81 24.94 -10.36
N LYS A 38 -6.29 24.59 -9.19
CA LYS A 38 -4.83 24.55 -8.91
C LYS A 38 -4.15 23.35 -9.58
N THR A 39 -4.93 22.40 -10.08
CA THR A 39 -4.44 21.20 -10.75
C THR A 39 -4.44 21.34 -12.26
N ALA A 40 -4.69 22.55 -12.78
CA ALA A 40 -4.76 22.82 -14.20
C ALA A 40 -3.44 22.46 -14.91
N PHE A 41 -3.56 21.82 -16.08
CA PHE A 41 -2.45 21.54 -16.97
C PHE A 41 -2.83 21.89 -18.42
N VAL A 42 -1.81 22.19 -19.20
CA VAL A 42 -1.93 22.65 -20.58
C VAL A 42 -1.57 21.51 -21.53
N THR A 43 -2.41 21.30 -22.52
CA THR A 43 -2.12 20.48 -23.71
C THR A 43 -1.95 21.41 -24.91
N MET A 44 -1.54 20.88 -26.06
CA MET A 44 -1.34 21.70 -27.27
C MET A 44 -2.58 22.52 -27.64
N ASP A 45 -3.79 22.00 -27.40
CA ASP A 45 -5.04 22.57 -27.88
C ASP A 45 -5.99 23.07 -26.78
N CYS A 46 -5.75 22.73 -25.50
CA CYS A 46 -6.70 23.04 -24.42
C CYS A 46 -6.10 22.99 -23.00
N HIS A 47 -6.83 23.54 -22.03
CA HIS A 47 -6.57 23.42 -20.60
C HIS A 47 -7.50 22.40 -19.95
N TYR A 48 -6.95 21.59 -19.06
CA TYR A 48 -7.69 20.58 -18.30
C TYR A 48 -7.36 20.66 -16.82
N GLU A 49 -8.28 20.22 -15.98
CA GLU A 49 -8.12 20.18 -14.52
C GLU A 49 -8.38 18.76 -14.03
N PHE A 50 -7.70 18.36 -12.96
CA PHE A 50 -7.88 17.05 -12.34
C PHE A 50 -9.01 17.08 -11.29
N LEU A 51 -10.00 16.21 -11.48
CA LEU A 51 -11.06 15.95 -10.48
C LEU A 51 -10.62 14.97 -9.38
N ARG A 52 -9.59 14.17 -9.66
CA ARG A 52 -9.00 13.16 -8.77
C ARG A 52 -7.52 13.45 -8.59
N MET A 53 -6.96 13.09 -7.44
CA MET A 53 -5.59 13.44 -7.08
C MET A 53 -4.59 12.85 -8.09
N PRO A 54 -3.88 13.68 -8.88
CA PRO A 54 -2.93 13.20 -9.88
C PRO A 54 -1.63 12.69 -9.24
N PHE A 55 -0.84 11.98 -10.04
CA PHE A 55 0.54 11.65 -9.71
C PHE A 55 1.41 12.91 -9.70
N GLY A 56 2.46 12.92 -8.89
CA GLY A 56 3.46 14.00 -8.88
C GLY A 56 3.17 15.16 -7.92
N MET A 57 2.02 15.20 -7.25
CA MET A 57 1.84 16.18 -6.17
C MET A 57 2.67 15.79 -4.95
N MET A 58 3.31 16.79 -4.33
CA MET A 58 4.16 16.62 -3.15
C MET A 58 3.47 15.88 -2.00
N ASN A 59 2.16 16.08 -1.82
CA ASN A 59 1.38 15.55 -0.71
C ASN A 59 0.47 14.36 -1.07
N SER A 60 0.57 13.79 -2.28
CA SER A 60 -0.29 12.68 -2.71
C SER A 60 -0.15 11.45 -1.80
N GLY A 61 1.08 11.02 -1.52
CA GLY A 61 1.35 9.88 -0.65
C GLY A 61 0.78 10.07 0.75
N ALA A 62 1.05 11.22 1.38
CA ALA A 62 0.55 11.52 2.73
C ALA A 62 -1.00 11.56 2.79
N THR A 63 -1.64 12.06 1.74
CA THR A 63 -3.11 12.10 1.66
C THR A 63 -3.71 10.71 1.51
N LEU A 64 -3.11 9.85 0.68
CA LEU A 64 -3.53 8.46 0.53
C LEU A 64 -3.36 7.68 1.84
N THR A 65 -2.18 7.71 2.43
CA THR A 65 -1.90 7.09 3.74
C THR A 65 -2.91 7.54 4.79
N ARG A 66 -3.24 8.84 4.86
CA ARG A 66 -4.23 9.34 5.82
C ARG A 66 -5.64 8.78 5.55
N ALA A 67 -6.04 8.65 4.30
CA ALA A 67 -7.33 8.08 3.92
C ALA A 67 -7.39 6.58 4.28
N VAL A 68 -6.35 5.83 3.93
CA VAL A 68 -6.24 4.40 4.24
C VAL A 68 -6.21 4.16 5.75
N LYS A 69 -5.44 4.94 6.52
CA LYS A 69 -5.43 4.82 8.00
C LYS A 69 -6.80 5.03 8.64
N LYS A 70 -7.60 5.95 8.10
CA LYS A 70 -8.99 6.13 8.54
C LYS A 70 -9.86 4.92 8.21
N LEU A 71 -9.68 4.33 7.03
CA LEU A 71 -10.37 3.12 6.59
C LEU A 71 -10.01 1.91 7.48
N LEU A 72 -8.73 1.76 7.83
CA LEU A 72 -8.21 0.67 8.65
C LEU A 72 -8.42 0.86 10.17
N CYS A 73 -9.00 1.98 10.61
CA CYS A 73 -9.16 2.26 12.04
C CYS A 73 -9.90 1.12 12.77
N GLY A 74 -9.27 0.51 13.77
CA GLY A 74 -9.82 -0.64 14.49
C GLY A 74 -9.57 -2.00 13.81
N MET A 75 -8.63 -2.08 12.87
CA MET A 75 -8.12 -3.34 12.31
C MET A 75 -6.63 -3.49 12.62
N ASP A 76 -6.30 -4.07 13.77
CA ASP A 76 -4.90 -4.18 14.23
C ASP A 76 -4.05 -5.15 13.38
N ASN A 77 -4.71 -6.07 12.67
CA ASN A 77 -4.09 -7.10 11.83
C ASN A 77 -3.89 -6.66 10.37
N VAL A 78 -4.10 -5.38 10.07
CA VAL A 78 -3.95 -4.82 8.71
C VAL A 78 -3.10 -3.58 8.79
N VAL A 79 -1.99 -3.57 8.06
CA VAL A 79 -1.07 -2.44 8.02
C VAL A 79 -0.99 -1.85 6.62
N ASP A 80 -1.00 -0.52 6.55
CA ASP A 80 -0.80 0.21 5.30
C ASP A 80 0.67 0.53 5.06
N TYR A 81 1.08 0.42 3.81
CA TYR A 81 2.30 1.03 3.32
C TYR A 81 2.08 1.66 1.96
N ILE A 82 1.83 2.96 1.95
CA ILE A 82 1.55 3.76 0.75
C ILE A 82 0.39 3.16 -0.06
N ASP A 83 0.70 2.39 -1.12
CA ASP A 83 -0.27 1.80 -2.04
C ASP A 83 -0.61 0.32 -1.73
N ASP A 84 0.17 -0.33 -0.84
CA ASP A 84 -0.01 -1.72 -0.43
C ASP A 84 -0.70 -1.82 0.93
N LEU A 85 -1.64 -2.77 1.06
CA LEU A 85 -2.21 -3.19 2.34
C LEU A 85 -1.73 -4.60 2.66
N LEU A 86 -1.16 -4.80 3.84
CA LEU A 86 -0.71 -6.10 4.32
C LEU A 86 -1.64 -6.56 5.44
N VAL A 87 -2.28 -7.70 5.22
CA VAL A 87 -3.03 -8.45 6.26
C VAL A 87 -2.12 -9.55 6.80
N HIS A 88 -2.06 -9.69 8.12
CA HIS A 88 -1.26 -10.69 8.81
C HIS A 88 -2.04 -11.28 9.98
N THR A 89 -2.06 -12.61 10.11
CA THR A 89 -2.76 -13.30 11.21
C THR A 89 -2.13 -14.65 11.55
N GLU A 90 -2.33 -15.12 12.79
CA GLU A 90 -1.85 -16.43 13.26
C GLU A 90 -2.68 -17.62 12.75
N THR A 91 -3.99 -17.45 12.54
CA THR A 91 -4.91 -18.55 12.17
C THR A 91 -5.71 -18.23 10.92
N TRP A 92 -5.99 -19.26 10.11
CA TRP A 92 -6.73 -19.11 8.86
C TRP A 92 -8.13 -18.53 9.05
N LYS A 93 -8.83 -18.91 10.13
CA LYS A 93 -10.17 -18.41 10.43
C LYS A 93 -10.17 -16.89 10.61
N VAL A 94 -9.29 -16.39 11.48
CA VAL A 94 -9.12 -14.94 11.72
C VAL A 94 -8.69 -14.24 10.44
N HIS A 95 -7.86 -14.88 9.62
CA HIS A 95 -7.42 -14.33 8.33
C HIS A 95 -8.59 -14.05 7.38
N VAL A 96 -9.48 -15.02 7.22
CA VAL A 96 -10.65 -14.90 6.34
C VAL A 96 -11.63 -13.85 6.86
N GLU A 97 -11.88 -13.82 8.19
CA GLU A 97 -12.73 -12.81 8.82
C GLU A 97 -12.16 -11.39 8.64
N THR A 98 -10.84 -11.24 8.80
CA THR A 98 -10.14 -9.96 8.59
C THR A 98 -10.21 -9.50 7.14
N LEU A 99 -10.01 -10.41 6.18
CA LEU A 99 -10.14 -10.10 4.75
C LEU A 99 -11.57 -9.71 4.37
N ALA A 100 -12.58 -10.40 4.90
CA ALA A 100 -13.98 -10.08 4.64
C ALA A 100 -14.32 -8.65 5.12
N GLU A 101 -13.88 -8.31 6.33
CA GLU A 101 -14.05 -6.96 6.88
C GLU A 101 -13.28 -5.91 6.07
N LEU A 102 -12.03 -6.19 5.68
CA LEU A 102 -11.24 -5.30 4.83
C LEU A 102 -11.95 -5.00 3.51
N PHE A 103 -12.44 -6.05 2.83
CA PHE A 103 -13.17 -5.90 1.56
C PHE A 103 -14.50 -5.18 1.72
N ARG A 104 -15.19 -5.33 2.86
CA ARG A 104 -16.39 -4.55 3.18
C ARG A 104 -16.06 -3.07 3.27
N ARG A 105 -15.03 -2.70 4.04
CA ARG A 105 -14.62 -1.29 4.20
C ARG A 105 -14.11 -0.65 2.92
N LEU A 106 -13.31 -1.38 2.13
CA LEU A 106 -12.86 -0.92 0.82
C LEU A 106 -14.05 -0.58 -0.08
N ARG A 107 -15.07 -1.46 -0.11
CA ARG A 107 -16.29 -1.25 -0.89
C ARG A 107 -17.08 -0.03 -0.43
N GLU A 108 -17.27 0.15 0.87
CA GLU A 108 -17.98 1.31 1.44
C GLU A 108 -17.27 2.63 1.15
N ALA A 109 -15.95 2.62 1.16
CA ALA A 109 -15.13 3.79 0.84
C ALA A 109 -14.89 3.97 -0.67
N ASN A 110 -15.48 3.12 -1.53
CA ASN A 110 -15.25 3.06 -2.97
C ASN A 110 -13.77 2.93 -3.38
N PHE A 111 -12.97 2.26 -2.55
CA PHE A 111 -11.63 1.84 -2.91
C PHE A 111 -11.66 0.51 -3.65
N THR A 112 -10.81 0.41 -4.67
CA THR A 112 -10.64 -0.74 -5.53
C THR A 112 -9.20 -1.24 -5.43
N ALA A 113 -9.03 -2.56 -5.45
CA ALA A 113 -7.73 -3.22 -5.52
C ALA A 113 -7.51 -3.79 -6.92
N ARG A 114 -6.26 -4.08 -7.28
CA ARG A 114 -5.90 -4.72 -8.56
C ARG A 114 -5.73 -6.22 -8.35
N PRO A 115 -6.70 -7.08 -8.73
CA PRO A 115 -6.68 -8.50 -8.39
C PRO A 115 -5.41 -9.23 -8.84
N VAL A 116 -4.88 -8.89 -10.02
CA VAL A 116 -3.67 -9.50 -10.61
C VAL A 116 -2.41 -9.26 -9.77
N LYS A 117 -2.38 -8.20 -8.95
CA LYS A 117 -1.25 -7.87 -8.07
C LYS A 117 -1.49 -8.26 -6.61
N CYS A 118 -2.71 -8.70 -6.28
CA CYS A 118 -3.03 -9.14 -4.93
C CYS A 118 -2.51 -10.57 -4.69
N VAL A 119 -2.05 -10.83 -3.48
CA VAL A 119 -1.67 -12.16 -3.00
C VAL A 119 -2.53 -12.45 -1.77
N LEU A 120 -3.26 -13.57 -1.78
CA LEU A 120 -4.17 -13.93 -0.69
C LEU A 120 -3.74 -15.23 -0.02
N GLY A 121 -3.77 -15.25 1.31
CA GLY A 121 -3.59 -16.44 2.16
C GLY A 121 -2.24 -17.14 2.06
N SER A 122 -1.15 -16.42 1.78
CA SER A 122 0.17 -17.04 1.64
C SER A 122 0.84 -17.24 3.01
N SER A 123 1.60 -18.33 3.17
CA SER A 123 2.47 -18.56 4.33
C SER A 123 3.75 -17.72 4.31
N THR A 124 4.06 -17.11 3.16
CA THR A 124 5.29 -16.34 2.95
C THR A 124 5.00 -15.23 1.95
N ILE A 125 5.40 -13.99 2.25
CA ILE A 125 5.08 -12.85 1.39
C ILE A 125 6.23 -11.86 1.27
N GLY A 126 6.40 -11.31 0.07
CA GLY A 126 7.29 -10.19 -0.16
C GLY A 126 6.60 -8.86 0.15
N CYS A 127 7.10 -8.11 1.13
CA CYS A 127 6.61 -6.80 1.52
C CYS A 127 7.78 -5.87 1.88
N LEU A 128 7.79 -4.62 1.40
CA LEU A 128 8.80 -3.60 1.73
C LEU A 128 10.26 -3.99 1.43
N GLY A 129 10.48 -4.86 0.44
CA GLY A 129 11.81 -5.40 0.16
C GLY A 129 12.30 -6.42 1.18
N HIS A 130 11.43 -6.85 2.10
CA HIS A 130 11.61 -7.97 3.01
C HIS A 130 10.75 -9.16 2.57
N ARG A 131 11.16 -10.36 2.98
CA ARG A 131 10.38 -11.59 2.90
C ARG A 131 9.92 -11.92 4.33
N LEU A 132 8.61 -12.00 4.50
CA LEU A 132 7.94 -12.34 5.75
C LEU A 132 7.47 -13.79 5.68
N GLY A 133 7.67 -14.56 6.74
CA GLY A 133 7.08 -15.87 6.91
C GLY A 133 7.95 -16.82 7.72
N GLN A 134 7.38 -17.94 8.14
CA GLN A 134 8.07 -18.99 8.89
C GLN A 134 8.78 -18.50 10.18
N GLY A 135 8.25 -17.47 10.85
CA GLY A 135 8.91 -16.92 12.03
C GLY A 135 10.08 -15.99 11.75
N THR A 136 10.32 -15.62 10.49
CA THR A 136 11.50 -14.85 10.09
C THR A 136 11.13 -13.65 9.23
N ILE A 137 11.91 -12.58 9.39
CA ILE A 137 11.92 -11.39 8.54
C ILE A 137 13.29 -11.35 7.89
N SER A 138 13.37 -11.68 6.61
CA SER A 138 14.64 -11.63 5.86
C SER A 138 14.59 -10.54 4.80
N LEU A 139 15.75 -10.11 4.30
CA LEU A 139 15.80 -9.25 3.11
C LEU A 139 15.44 -10.06 1.87
N GLN A 140 14.89 -9.41 0.84
CA GLN A 140 14.72 -10.03 -0.46
C GLN A 140 16.08 -10.07 -1.18
N ASP A 141 16.44 -11.25 -1.69
CA ASP A 141 17.75 -11.48 -2.34
C ASP A 141 17.99 -10.54 -3.51
N GLU A 142 16.95 -10.23 -4.29
CA GLU A 142 17.01 -9.31 -5.43
C GLU A 142 17.45 -7.89 -5.03
N ASN A 143 16.97 -7.39 -3.89
CA ASN A 143 17.39 -6.09 -3.38
C ASN A 143 18.84 -6.10 -2.89
N VAL A 144 19.26 -7.19 -2.24
CA VAL A 144 20.64 -7.36 -1.78
C VAL A 144 21.57 -7.41 -2.99
N GLU A 145 21.19 -8.14 -4.04
CA GLU A 145 21.96 -8.28 -5.27
C GLU A 145 22.08 -6.95 -6.02
N ASN A 146 20.99 -6.18 -6.11
CA ASN A 146 20.99 -4.85 -6.71
C ASN A 146 21.95 -3.88 -6.00
N VAL A 147 22.03 -3.96 -4.67
CA VAL A 147 22.97 -3.13 -3.88
C VAL A 147 24.42 -3.62 -4.05
N ARG A 148 24.65 -4.94 -4.05
CA ARG A 148 25.99 -5.52 -4.22
C ARG A 148 26.58 -5.22 -5.59
N ASN A 149 25.77 -5.25 -6.62
CA ASN A 149 26.17 -4.99 -8.00
C ASN A 149 26.09 -3.51 -8.39
N ALA A 150 25.69 -2.63 -7.47
CA ALA A 150 25.63 -1.21 -7.73
C ALA A 150 27.04 -0.66 -8.02
N PRO A 151 27.25 0.04 -9.15
CA PRO A 151 28.55 0.63 -9.44
C PRO A 151 28.87 1.71 -8.42
N ARG A 152 30.15 1.83 -8.07
CA ARG A 152 30.62 2.89 -7.15
C ARG A 152 30.20 4.27 -7.71
N PRO A 153 29.49 5.10 -6.93
CA PRO A 153 29.14 6.46 -7.35
C PRO A 153 30.39 7.25 -7.71
N LYS A 154 30.35 7.98 -8.83
CA LYS A 154 31.48 8.77 -9.34
C LYS A 154 31.29 10.29 -9.15
N THR A 155 30.18 10.69 -8.53
CA THR A 155 29.76 12.07 -8.31
C THR A 155 29.09 12.20 -6.96
#